data_AF-A0A7Y2ELI7-F1
#
_entry.id   AF-A0A7Y2ELI7-F1
#
_cell.length_a   1.000
_cell.length_b   1.000
_cell.length_c   1.000
_cell.angle_alpha   90.00
_cell.angle_beta   90.00
_cell.angle_gamma   90.00
#
_symmetry.space_group_name_H-M   'P 1'
#
loop_
_entity.id
_entity.type
_entity.pdbx_description
1 polymer ?
#
loop_
_entity_poly.entity_id
_entity_poly.type
_entity_poly.pdbx_seq_one_letter_code
_entity_poly.pdbx_strand_id
1 'polypeptide(L)'
;GALAPVEKVLDENNTVNVFIKSGGIELDQVVVTEDKKRDPEKKAIVGGVIADKRMQGFATSKIGEEDINTIQSNVSDATEGKFSGVSRGTGQDLSQSVVRGTNSIFGNNYALIIIDGAPVARSNSGGRVTGGLQLTDFIDPNNIAEVEVLKGYAATNRYGSEGSGGVILITTKLAASRAAADETDDGKLKDNIYDGKVLPSSQTFETAYLTQLKTQNTVQEAYDLYLEQRERFWGDEAYLIDVSDYFRKTNNSLANQIAYNLIERDESTVASLRGLYLKAMAQGNYSLALDAANAQFEKFPQRTQSYLDLALAYVANGDFQLGLDILAGIENGSINPNLDFSALQKIADNEIRHLVGKHKAKLDLSKLKVQHLTAPALDARIIFDWSNTDGEFELQFVNPSKRFFTWEHNSKDEKRIQDELLNGYNQEEFEIDGGDKGQWLINVKYLGNRTKGNTAPTFLKCTVYYNYGKPNERLEQKVIRLHQIGREELAVRVLTQ
;
A
#
# COMPACT_ATOMS: atom_id res chain seq x y z
N GLY A 1 -39.39 0.47 -9.58
CA GLY A 1 -38.89 -0.92 -9.60
C GLY A 1 -38.39 -1.23 -8.22
N ALA A 2 -38.84 -2.33 -7.61
CA ALA A 2 -38.33 -2.75 -6.31
C ALA A 2 -36.83 -3.04 -6.45
N LEU A 3 -36.01 -2.37 -5.64
CA LEU A 3 -34.59 -2.68 -5.53
C LEU A 3 -34.48 -4.12 -5.04
N ALA A 4 -33.72 -4.96 -5.76
CA ALA A 4 -33.43 -6.30 -5.31
C ALA A 4 -32.77 -6.25 -3.93
N PRO A 5 -33.09 -7.18 -3.01
CA PRO A 5 -32.38 -7.26 -1.74
C PRO A 5 -30.88 -7.44 -2.02
N VAL A 6 -30.06 -6.54 -1.46
CA VAL A 6 -28.60 -6.62 -1.53
C VAL A 6 -28.12 -7.25 -0.24
N GLU A 7 -27.51 -8.43 -0.32
CA GLU A 7 -26.78 -8.99 0.81
C GLU A 7 -25.57 -8.09 1.12
N LYS A 8 -25.46 -7.65 2.37
CA LYS A 8 -24.35 -6.83 2.84
C LYS A 8 -23.61 -7.56 3.94
N VAL A 9 -22.29 -7.60 3.81
CA VAL A 9 -21.40 -8.12 4.86
C VAL A 9 -21.33 -7.10 5.98
N LEU A 10 -21.51 -7.58 7.21
CA LEU A 10 -21.29 -6.80 8.42
C LEU A 10 -19.79 -6.61 8.61
N ASP A 11 -19.39 -5.41 8.99
CA ASP A 11 -18.00 -5.18 9.42
C ASP A 11 -17.69 -5.85 10.77
N GLU A 12 -16.46 -5.69 11.24
CA GLU A 12 -16.01 -6.27 12.52
C GLU A 12 -16.76 -5.76 13.76
N ASN A 13 -17.58 -4.71 13.63
CA ASN A 13 -18.40 -4.14 14.69
C ASN A 13 -19.88 -4.50 14.56
N ASN A 14 -20.23 -5.48 13.73
CA ASN A 14 -21.61 -5.83 13.39
C ASN A 14 -22.41 -4.64 12.81
N THR A 15 -21.73 -3.68 12.16
CA THR A 15 -22.38 -2.55 11.50
C THR A 15 -22.46 -2.74 9.99
N VAL A 16 -23.52 -2.18 9.39
CA VAL A 16 -23.72 -2.16 7.94
C VAL A 16 -23.24 -0.83 7.39
N ASN A 17 -22.14 -0.84 6.63
CA ASN A 17 -21.69 0.35 5.91
C ASN A 17 -22.57 0.59 4.67
N VAL A 18 -23.26 1.74 4.65
CA VAL A 18 -24.10 2.17 3.53
C VAL A 18 -23.42 3.32 2.82
N PHE A 19 -22.77 3.01 1.71
CA PHE A 19 -22.24 4.01 0.79
C PHE A 19 -23.35 4.44 -0.16
N ILE A 20 -23.65 5.74 -0.17
CA ILE A 20 -24.62 6.34 -1.09
C ILE A 20 -23.81 6.96 -2.22
N LYS A 21 -23.98 6.49 -3.45
CA LYS A 21 -23.44 7.17 -4.64
C LYS A 21 -24.12 8.53 -4.80
N SER A 22 -23.54 9.61 -4.27
CA SER A 22 -23.91 10.96 -4.66
C SER A 22 -23.25 11.28 -6.00
N GLY A 23 -24.04 11.45 -7.05
CA GLY A 23 -23.60 11.92 -8.36
C GLY A 23 -23.29 13.43 -8.38
N GLY A 24 -22.40 13.87 -7.48
CA GLY A 24 -21.93 15.26 -7.42
C GLY A 24 -20.54 15.38 -8.05
N ILE A 25 -20.43 16.17 -9.12
CA ILE A 25 -19.15 16.63 -9.65
C ILE A 25 -18.63 17.67 -8.66
N GLU A 26 -17.60 17.34 -7.87
CA GLU A 26 -16.82 18.34 -7.13
C GLU A 26 -15.89 19.06 -8.12
N LEU A 27 -16.06 20.37 -8.25
CA LEU A 27 -15.16 21.24 -9.00
C LEU A 27 -14.16 21.84 -8.02
N ASP A 28 -12.91 21.45 -8.11
CA ASP A 28 -11.82 22.08 -7.35
C ASP A 28 -11.57 23.50 -7.88
N GLN A 29 -11.61 24.45 -6.94
CA GLN A 29 -11.47 25.88 -7.21
C GLN A 29 -9.98 26.23 -7.41
N VAL A 30 -9.58 26.49 -8.65
CA VAL A 30 -8.24 26.96 -8.99
C VAL A 30 -8.10 28.44 -8.64
N VAL A 31 -7.21 28.78 -7.71
CA VAL A 31 -6.81 30.17 -7.42
C VAL A 31 -5.59 30.52 -8.26
N VAL A 32 -5.75 31.42 -9.22
CA VAL A 32 -4.67 31.94 -10.06
C VAL A 32 -3.93 33.03 -9.28
N THR A 33 -2.64 32.82 -9.01
CA THR A 33 -1.72 33.89 -8.61
C THR A 33 -0.68 34.05 -9.70
N GLU A 34 -0.54 35.28 -10.20
CA GLU A 34 0.34 35.65 -11.29
C GLU A 34 1.59 36.34 -10.68
N ASP A 35 2.81 35.89 -10.99
CA ASP A 35 3.91 36.83 -11.24
C ASP A 35 5.21 36.24 -11.83
N LYS A 36 5.73 37.04 -12.79
CA LYS A 36 7.11 37.38 -13.22
C LYS A 36 8.21 36.32 -13.48
N LYS A 37 8.51 36.24 -14.79
CA LYS A 37 9.72 35.82 -15.53
C LYS A 37 11.08 35.90 -14.80
N ARG A 38 11.91 34.86 -14.99
CA ARG A 38 13.38 34.91 -14.88
C ARG A 38 14.09 33.96 -15.86
N ASP A 39 15.32 34.36 -16.22
CA ASP A 39 16.18 34.06 -17.39
C ASP A 39 16.51 32.57 -17.73
N PRO A 40 16.89 32.28 -19.00
CA PRO A 40 17.08 30.94 -19.53
C PRO A 40 18.54 30.50 -19.53
N GLU A 41 18.86 29.29 -19.05
CA GLU A 41 20.03 28.58 -19.58
C GLU A 41 19.90 27.05 -19.50
N LYS A 42 20.03 26.44 -20.69
CA LYS A 42 20.26 25.01 -21.02
C LYS A 42 19.03 24.08 -20.93
N LYS A 43 18.43 23.88 -22.12
CA LYS A 43 17.14 23.28 -22.41
C LYS A 43 17.27 21.84 -22.94
N ALA A 44 16.46 20.88 -22.46
CA ALA A 44 16.22 19.56 -23.07
C ALA A 44 14.70 19.30 -23.16
N ILE A 45 14.20 18.62 -24.19
CA ILE A 45 12.75 18.47 -24.45
C ILE A 45 12.23 17.17 -23.82
N VAL A 46 11.31 17.27 -22.86
CA VAL A 46 10.59 16.18 -22.18
C VAL A 46 9.08 16.44 -22.33
N GLY A 47 8.34 15.53 -22.97
CA GLY A 47 6.91 15.70 -23.30
C GLY A 47 6.58 16.99 -24.06
N GLY A 48 7.38 17.35 -25.06
CA GLY A 48 7.24 18.61 -25.79
C GLY A 48 7.69 19.89 -25.05
N VAL A 49 8.12 19.82 -23.78
CA VAL A 49 8.49 21.01 -22.98
C VAL A 49 10.00 21.05 -22.71
N ILE A 50 10.56 22.25 -22.72
CA ILE A 50 11.93 22.53 -22.25
C ILE A 50 12.04 22.28 -20.74
N ALA A 51 12.72 21.21 -20.34
CA ALA A 51 13.08 20.89 -18.97
C ALA A 51 14.52 21.32 -18.64
N ASP A 52 14.73 21.79 -17.40
CA ASP A 52 16.04 22.09 -16.83
C ASP A 52 16.87 20.79 -16.74
N LYS A 53 18.11 20.84 -17.22
CA LYS A 53 19.02 19.69 -17.39
C LYS A 53 19.34 18.93 -16.08
N ARG A 54 18.93 19.46 -14.93
CA ARG A 54 19.05 18.82 -13.60
C ARG A 54 18.04 17.69 -13.36
N MET A 55 17.08 17.46 -14.26
CA MET A 55 16.05 16.40 -14.17
C MET A 55 16.46 15.05 -14.81
N GLN A 56 17.66 14.91 -15.36
CA GLN A 56 18.16 13.67 -16.00
C GLN A 56 18.55 12.54 -15.01
N GLY A 57 17.93 12.49 -13.84
CA GLY A 57 18.19 11.46 -12.82
C GLY A 57 17.26 10.25 -12.87
N PHE A 58 16.25 10.25 -13.75
CA PHE A 58 15.15 9.28 -13.72
C PHE A 58 15.06 8.47 -15.00
N ALA A 59 14.71 7.19 -14.89
CA ALA A 59 14.47 6.33 -16.04
C ALA A 59 13.20 6.77 -16.79
N THR A 60 13.38 7.42 -17.94
CA THR A 60 12.32 7.64 -18.93
C THR A 60 12.60 6.81 -20.17
N SER A 61 11.54 6.42 -20.87
CA SER A 61 11.66 5.77 -22.18
C SER A 61 10.80 6.55 -23.15
N LYS A 62 11.37 6.91 -24.30
CA LYS A 62 10.75 7.79 -25.29
C LYS A 62 10.87 7.16 -26.66
N ILE A 63 9.81 7.27 -27.45
CA ILE A 63 9.79 6.93 -28.88
C ILE A 63 9.33 8.14 -29.68
N GLY A 64 9.98 8.36 -30.83
CA GLY A 64 9.64 9.42 -31.78
C GLY A 64 8.70 8.94 -32.87
N GLU A 65 8.33 9.85 -33.78
CA GLU A 65 7.48 9.58 -34.94
C GLU A 65 7.97 8.38 -35.77
N GLU A 66 9.29 8.22 -35.90
CA GLU A 66 9.93 7.13 -36.65
C GLU A 66 9.66 5.73 -36.09
N ASP A 67 9.36 5.65 -34.79
CA ASP A 67 9.18 4.40 -34.06
C ASP A 67 7.70 4.04 -33.89
N ILE A 68 6.79 4.97 -34.19
CA ILE A 68 5.34 4.81 -34.07
C ILE A 68 4.78 4.19 -35.36
N ASN A 69 4.07 3.07 -35.23
CA ASN A 69 3.48 2.41 -36.40
C ASN A 69 2.18 3.10 -36.83
N THR A 70 2.27 3.99 -37.81
CA THR A 70 1.15 4.78 -38.35
C THR A 70 0.17 4.00 -39.25
N ILE A 71 0.47 2.74 -39.56
CA ILE A 71 -0.45 1.84 -40.28
C ILE A 71 -1.59 1.38 -39.36
N GLN A 72 -1.38 1.40 -38.05
CA GLN A 72 -2.40 1.03 -37.06
C GLN A 72 -3.44 2.13 -36.91
N SER A 73 -4.68 1.74 -36.59
CA SER A 73 -5.82 2.67 -36.46
C SER A 73 -5.95 3.32 -35.08
N ASN A 74 -5.22 2.83 -34.08
CA ASN A 74 -5.28 3.32 -32.70
C ASN A 74 -3.86 3.44 -32.10
N VAL A 75 -3.70 4.32 -31.11
CA VAL A 75 -2.42 4.55 -30.43
C VAL A 75 -1.95 3.35 -29.62
N SER A 76 -2.88 2.54 -29.11
CA SER A 76 -2.60 1.35 -28.33
C SER A 76 -1.69 0.43 -29.14
N ASP A 77 -2.14 -0.04 -30.30
CA ASP A 77 -1.40 -0.94 -31.19
C ASP A 77 -0.16 -0.30 -31.79
N ALA A 78 -0.21 1.01 -32.07
CA ALA A 78 0.93 1.75 -32.62
C ALA A 78 2.14 1.80 -31.66
N THR A 79 1.90 1.66 -30.35
CA THR A 79 2.92 1.76 -29.29
C THR A 79 3.22 0.41 -28.62
N GLU A 80 2.66 -0.70 -29.13
CA GLU A 80 2.84 -2.03 -28.56
C GLU A 80 4.29 -2.50 -28.55
N GLY A 81 4.75 -3.01 -27.40
CA GLY A 81 6.10 -3.57 -27.26
C GLY A 81 7.23 -2.55 -27.46
N LYS A 82 6.92 -1.26 -27.62
CA LYS A 82 7.91 -0.20 -27.81
C LYS A 82 8.58 0.24 -26.51
N PHE A 83 7.97 -0.06 -25.37
CA PHE A 83 8.48 0.29 -24.06
C PHE A 83 8.73 -0.96 -23.21
N SER A 84 10.00 -1.20 -22.88
CA SER A 84 10.39 -2.30 -21.98
C SER A 84 9.73 -2.14 -20.60
N GLY A 85 9.17 -3.23 -20.06
CA GLY A 85 8.53 -3.23 -18.75
C GLY A 85 7.14 -2.58 -18.71
N VAL A 86 6.60 -2.18 -19.86
CA VAL A 86 5.21 -1.73 -19.99
C VAL A 86 4.38 -2.89 -20.55
N SER A 87 3.35 -3.28 -19.83
CA SER A 87 2.33 -4.25 -20.30
C SER A 87 0.96 -3.60 -20.31
N ARG A 88 -0.02 -4.20 -20.98
CA ARG A 88 -1.41 -3.73 -20.96
C ARG A 88 -2.30 -4.68 -20.17
N GLY A 89 -3.33 -4.11 -19.54
CA GLY A 89 -4.41 -4.85 -18.89
C GLY A 89 -5.28 -5.63 -19.88
N THR A 90 -6.32 -6.27 -19.37
CA THR A 90 -7.17 -7.20 -20.12
C THR A 90 -7.87 -6.59 -21.34
N GLY A 91 -8.16 -5.29 -21.33
CA GLY A 91 -8.77 -4.56 -22.44
C GLY A 91 -7.80 -4.11 -23.51
N GLN A 92 -6.49 -4.35 -23.35
CA GLN A 92 -5.43 -4.07 -24.34
C GLN A 92 -5.34 -2.60 -24.85
N ASP A 93 -6.02 -1.67 -24.19
CA ASP A 93 -5.95 -0.23 -24.47
C ASP A 93 -4.77 0.42 -23.73
N LEU A 94 -4.23 1.49 -24.29
CA LEU A 94 -3.12 2.24 -23.70
C LEU A 94 -3.45 2.77 -22.29
N SER A 95 -4.71 3.13 -22.01
CA SER A 95 -5.15 3.58 -20.68
C SER A 95 -5.03 2.52 -19.59
N GLN A 96 -4.91 1.25 -19.97
CA GLN A 96 -4.69 0.13 -19.07
C GLN A 96 -3.21 -0.29 -19.01
N SER A 97 -2.30 0.60 -19.40
CA SER A 97 -0.87 0.32 -19.34
C SER A 97 -0.39 0.21 -17.89
N VAL A 98 0.31 -0.87 -17.58
CA VAL A 98 1.01 -1.13 -16.32
C VAL A 98 2.49 -0.87 -16.60
N VAL A 99 3.00 0.28 -16.13
CA VAL A 99 4.31 0.84 -16.53
C VAL A 99 5.47 0.39 -15.64
N ARG A 100 5.14 0.03 -14.42
CA ARG A 100 5.98 -0.65 -13.44
C ARG A 100 5.21 -1.92 -13.09
N GLY A 101 5.87 -2.96 -12.59
CA GLY A 101 5.14 -4.03 -11.91
C GLY A 101 4.11 -3.45 -10.94
N THR A 102 3.06 -4.21 -10.61
CA THR A 102 1.91 -3.76 -9.80
C THR A 102 2.39 -2.98 -8.55
N ASN A 103 2.27 -1.64 -8.57
CA ASN A 103 2.80 -0.69 -7.57
C ASN A 103 2.05 -0.76 -6.23
N SER A 104 0.83 -1.25 -6.30
CA SER A 104 -0.04 -1.63 -5.19
C SER A 104 -0.74 -2.91 -5.61
N ILE A 105 -0.98 -3.82 -4.69
CA ILE A 105 -1.65 -5.08 -5.03
C ILE A 105 -3.15 -4.86 -5.20
N PHE A 106 -3.72 -3.95 -4.41
CA PHE A 106 -5.16 -3.71 -4.36
C PHE A 106 -5.59 -2.37 -4.97
N GLY A 107 -4.67 -1.44 -5.16
CA GLY A 107 -4.93 -0.11 -5.74
C GLY A 107 -5.00 -0.08 -7.27
N ASN A 108 -5.24 1.13 -7.81
CA ASN A 108 -5.20 1.34 -9.26
C ASN A 108 -3.74 1.40 -9.77
N ASN A 109 -3.36 0.43 -10.58
CA ASN A 109 -2.01 0.23 -11.12
C ASN A 109 -1.83 0.74 -12.56
N TYR A 110 -2.92 1.13 -13.23
CA TYR A 110 -2.82 1.64 -14.59
C TYR A 110 -2.19 3.03 -14.62
N ALA A 111 -1.40 3.34 -15.65
CA ALA A 111 -0.75 4.63 -15.79
C ALA A 111 -1.75 5.75 -16.07
N LEU A 112 -1.45 6.96 -15.60
CA LEU A 112 -2.15 8.17 -16.04
C LEU A 112 -1.68 8.53 -17.46
N ILE A 113 -2.62 8.75 -18.37
CA ILE A 113 -2.32 9.25 -19.72
C ILE A 113 -2.48 10.77 -19.74
N ILE A 114 -1.54 11.43 -20.40
CA ILE A 114 -1.52 12.88 -20.57
C ILE A 114 -1.26 13.19 -22.05
N ILE A 115 -2.13 13.99 -22.64
CA ILE A 115 -2.05 14.39 -24.04
C ILE A 115 -1.81 15.90 -24.07
N ASP A 116 -0.68 16.34 -24.65
CA ASP A 116 -0.34 17.76 -24.78
C ASP A 116 -0.43 18.55 -23.47
N GLY A 117 -0.10 17.90 -22.34
CA GLY A 117 -0.16 18.48 -20.99
C GLY A 117 -1.51 18.32 -20.28
N ALA A 118 -2.56 17.83 -20.95
CA ALA A 118 -3.88 17.60 -20.36
C ALA A 118 -4.06 16.12 -19.95
N PRO A 119 -4.36 15.81 -18.67
CA PRO A 119 -4.65 14.45 -18.24
C PRO A 119 -5.98 13.97 -18.80
N VAL A 120 -6.03 12.71 -19.24
CA VAL A 120 -7.28 12.05 -19.61
C VAL A 120 -7.82 11.24 -18.43
N ALA A 121 -9.11 10.93 -18.45
CA ALA A 121 -9.71 10.08 -17.44
C ALA A 121 -8.97 8.73 -17.37
N ARG A 122 -8.64 8.30 -16.15
CA ARG A 122 -7.82 7.10 -15.93
C ARG A 122 -8.71 5.86 -15.90
N SER A 123 -8.27 4.80 -16.58
CA SER A 123 -8.86 3.47 -16.42
C SER A 123 -8.59 2.96 -15.00
N ASN A 124 -9.43 2.04 -14.51
CA ASN A 124 -9.34 1.57 -13.13
C ASN A 124 -9.03 0.05 -13.07
N SER A 125 -7.98 -0.32 -12.33
CA SER A 125 -7.57 -1.72 -12.11
C SER A 125 -7.96 -2.30 -10.74
N GLY A 126 -8.64 -1.55 -9.87
CA GLY A 126 -9.01 -1.97 -8.51
C GLY A 126 -10.41 -2.61 -8.43
N GLY A 127 -10.47 -3.84 -7.88
CA GLY A 127 -11.70 -4.57 -7.54
C GLY A 127 -12.42 -5.31 -8.69
N ARG A 128 -13.32 -6.24 -8.33
CA ARG A 128 -14.05 -7.27 -9.13
C ARG A 128 -14.82 -6.83 -10.40
N VAL A 129 -14.78 -5.57 -10.80
CA VAL A 129 -15.45 -5.09 -12.02
C VAL A 129 -14.39 -4.47 -12.89
N THR A 130 -14.26 -4.95 -14.14
CA THR A 130 -13.53 -4.30 -15.23
C THR A 130 -13.77 -2.79 -15.15
N GLY A 131 -12.83 -2.07 -14.55
CA GLY A 131 -13.00 -0.66 -14.25
C GLY A 131 -13.15 0.10 -15.56
N GLY A 132 -14.10 1.03 -15.59
CA GLY A 132 -14.53 1.76 -16.79
C GLY A 132 -13.36 2.07 -17.71
N LEU A 133 -13.31 1.37 -18.83
CA LEU A 133 -12.28 1.53 -19.85
C LEU A 133 -12.42 2.93 -20.43
N GLN A 134 -11.41 3.76 -20.22
CA GLN A 134 -11.30 5.06 -20.85
C GLN A 134 -10.55 4.86 -22.15
N LEU A 135 -11.28 4.67 -23.25
CA LEU A 135 -10.69 4.36 -24.55
C LEU A 135 -9.78 5.48 -25.02
N THR A 136 -8.61 5.10 -25.54
CA THR A 136 -7.65 6.01 -26.16
C THR A 136 -7.73 6.01 -27.69
N ASP A 137 -8.71 5.31 -28.25
CA ASP A 137 -8.94 5.14 -29.69
C ASP A 137 -9.18 6.47 -30.44
N PHE A 138 -9.49 7.56 -29.73
CA PHE A 138 -9.59 8.89 -30.33
C PHE A 138 -8.23 9.49 -30.72
N ILE A 139 -7.12 8.86 -30.31
CA ILE A 139 -5.76 9.31 -30.61
C ILE A 139 -5.27 8.62 -31.90
N ASP A 140 -5.29 9.37 -33.00
CA ASP A 140 -4.76 8.92 -34.29
C ASP A 140 -3.22 8.88 -34.26
N PRO A 141 -2.58 7.72 -34.51
CA PRO A 141 -1.12 7.59 -34.56
C PRO A 141 -0.42 8.56 -35.50
N ASN A 142 -1.06 8.98 -36.60
CA ASN A 142 -0.49 9.93 -37.56
C ASN A 142 -0.29 11.33 -36.97
N ASN A 143 -1.03 11.66 -35.91
CA ASN A 143 -0.96 12.96 -35.25
C ASN A 143 0.01 12.96 -34.08
N ILE A 144 0.65 11.84 -33.74
CA ILE A 144 1.59 11.74 -32.63
C ILE A 144 3.00 12.12 -33.09
N ALA A 145 3.66 13.00 -32.34
CA ALA A 145 5.06 13.35 -32.53
C ALA A 145 5.98 12.52 -31.64
N GLU A 146 5.60 12.31 -30.38
CA GLU A 146 6.36 11.51 -29.42
C GLU A 146 5.45 10.89 -28.36
N VAL A 147 5.86 9.71 -27.87
CA VAL A 147 5.30 9.09 -26.67
C VAL A 147 6.42 8.86 -25.67
N GLU A 148 6.23 9.33 -24.44
CA GLU A 148 7.20 9.20 -23.36
C GLU A 148 6.56 8.54 -22.13
N VAL A 149 7.23 7.54 -21.59
CA VAL A 149 6.77 6.79 -20.42
C VAL A 149 7.65 7.10 -19.21
N LEU A 150 7.01 7.56 -18.14
CA LEU A 150 7.64 7.90 -16.87
C LEU A 150 7.54 6.73 -15.89
N LYS A 151 8.66 6.01 -15.72
CA LYS A 151 8.71 4.74 -14.98
C LYS A 151 9.22 4.84 -13.55
N GLY A 152 9.69 5.98 -13.07
CA GLY A 152 10.13 6.16 -11.68
C GLY A 152 9.19 7.09 -10.91
N TYR A 153 8.92 6.81 -9.63
CA TYR A 153 8.06 7.66 -8.78
C TYR A 153 8.52 9.11 -8.84
N ALA A 154 9.84 9.33 -8.87
CA ALA A 154 10.46 10.61 -9.13
C ALA A 154 9.89 11.41 -10.31
N ALA A 155 9.64 10.72 -11.42
CA ALA A 155 9.16 11.31 -12.67
C ALA A 155 7.65 11.52 -12.66
N THR A 156 6.91 10.70 -11.90
CA THR A 156 5.44 10.74 -11.86
C THR A 156 4.86 11.48 -10.67
N ASN A 157 5.66 11.79 -9.65
CA ASN A 157 5.19 12.51 -8.47
C ASN A 157 4.55 13.84 -8.84
N ARG A 158 5.01 14.53 -9.89
CA ARG A 158 4.37 15.78 -10.39
C ARG A 158 2.89 15.63 -10.80
N TYR A 159 2.38 14.39 -10.86
CA TYR A 159 0.98 14.06 -11.18
C TYR A 159 0.22 13.44 -9.99
N GLY A 160 0.80 13.46 -8.79
CA GLY A 160 0.09 13.11 -7.55
C GLY A 160 -0.26 11.64 -7.43
N SER A 161 -1.35 11.33 -6.72
CA SER A 161 -1.87 9.97 -6.53
C SER A 161 -2.18 9.26 -7.85
N GLU A 162 -2.64 10.01 -8.87
CA GLU A 162 -2.95 9.46 -10.19
C GLU A 162 -1.71 9.00 -10.97
N GLY A 163 -0.55 9.62 -10.70
CA GLY A 163 0.74 9.21 -11.28
C GLY A 163 1.38 7.99 -10.63
N SER A 164 0.77 7.41 -9.58
CA SER A 164 1.34 6.26 -8.84
C SER A 164 1.53 5.02 -9.71
N GLY A 165 0.66 4.80 -10.69
CA GLY A 165 0.72 3.70 -11.67
C GLY A 165 1.81 3.84 -12.75
N GLY A 166 2.50 4.98 -12.80
CA GLY A 166 3.24 5.41 -13.99
C GLY A 166 2.48 6.49 -14.76
N VAL A 167 3.17 7.16 -15.69
CA VAL A 167 2.54 8.19 -16.55
C VAL A 167 3.00 8.00 -17.98
N ILE A 168 2.07 8.07 -18.92
CA ILE A 168 2.33 8.05 -20.36
C ILE A 168 1.99 9.43 -20.91
N LEU A 169 3.00 10.10 -21.44
CA LEU A 169 2.91 11.39 -22.10
C LEU A 169 2.80 11.15 -23.60
N ILE A 170 1.78 11.73 -24.22
CA ILE A 170 1.60 11.75 -25.67
C ILE A 170 1.67 13.21 -26.10
N THR A 171 2.59 13.52 -27.00
CA THR A 171 2.69 14.85 -27.61
C THR A 171 2.27 14.75 -29.07
N THR A 172 1.32 15.58 -29.47
CA THR A 172 0.86 15.65 -30.85
C THR A 172 1.81 16.49 -31.72
N LYS A 173 1.81 16.25 -33.04
CA LYS A 173 2.56 17.06 -34.02
C LYS A 173 2.18 18.54 -33.94
N LEU A 174 0.91 18.83 -33.67
CA LEU A 174 0.44 20.20 -33.47
C LEU A 174 1.05 20.82 -32.22
N ALA A 175 1.04 20.13 -31.09
CA ALA A 175 1.66 20.62 -29.85
C ALA A 175 3.18 20.73 -29.96
N ALA A 176 3.85 19.76 -30.58
CA ALA A 176 5.29 19.83 -30.84
C ALA A 176 5.67 21.06 -31.69
N SER A 177 4.84 21.40 -32.68
CA SER A 177 5.04 22.62 -33.48
C SER A 177 4.78 23.92 -32.70
N ARG A 178 3.89 23.89 -31.68
CA ARG A 178 3.54 25.03 -30.83
C ARG A 178 4.53 25.24 -29.67
N ALA A 179 5.09 24.18 -29.12
CA ALA A 179 6.07 24.25 -28.04
C ALA A 179 7.44 24.80 -28.50
N ALA A 180 7.69 24.81 -29.81
CA ALA A 180 8.77 25.58 -30.41
C ALA A 180 8.53 27.11 -30.37
N ALA A 181 7.30 27.56 -30.02
CA ALA A 181 6.87 28.96 -30.09
C ALA A 181 6.45 29.58 -28.74
N ASP A 182 6.05 28.82 -27.71
CA ASP A 182 5.72 29.37 -26.38
C ASP A 182 5.89 28.34 -25.25
N GLU A 183 6.22 28.81 -24.03
CA GLU A 183 6.26 28.01 -22.80
C GLU A 183 4.82 27.71 -22.35
N THR A 184 4.26 26.59 -22.79
CA THR A 184 2.92 26.12 -22.38
C THR A 184 2.93 25.57 -20.94
N ASP A 185 1.90 25.93 -20.17
CA ASP A 185 1.61 25.42 -18.83
C ASP A 185 1.51 23.89 -18.86
N ASP A 186 2.31 23.24 -18.03
CA ASP A 186 2.75 21.85 -18.17
C ASP A 186 1.83 20.82 -17.48
N GLY A 187 0.64 21.25 -17.06
CA GLY A 187 -0.30 20.44 -16.30
C GLY A 187 0.30 19.84 -15.02
N LYS A 188 1.44 20.34 -14.54
CA LYS A 188 2.08 19.84 -13.32
C LYS A 188 1.23 20.24 -12.12
N LEU A 189 1.08 19.34 -11.16
CA LEU A 189 0.71 19.73 -9.81
C LEU A 189 1.87 20.59 -9.26
N LYS A 190 1.63 21.90 -9.14
CA LYS A 190 2.61 22.85 -8.58
C LYS A 190 2.70 22.75 -7.05
N ASP A 191 1.80 22.00 -6.42
CA ASP A 191 1.57 22.01 -4.98
C ASP A 191 2.09 20.77 -4.21
N ASN A 192 2.68 19.78 -4.89
CA ASN A 192 3.12 18.54 -4.22
C ASN A 192 4.57 18.58 -3.68
N ILE A 193 4.95 19.73 -3.14
CA ILE A 193 6.26 19.93 -2.51
C ILE A 193 6.13 19.64 -1.02
N TYR A 194 6.87 18.65 -0.54
CA TYR A 194 6.89 18.32 0.88
C TYR A 194 7.58 19.43 1.68
N ASP A 195 6.83 20.03 2.60
CA ASP A 195 7.24 21.20 3.38
C ASP A 195 8.14 20.84 4.59
N GLY A 196 8.28 19.55 4.89
CA GLY A 196 9.14 19.04 5.96
C GLY A 196 8.49 18.98 7.35
N LYS A 197 7.21 19.32 7.51
CA LYS A 197 6.54 19.40 8.81
C LYS A 197 5.79 18.11 9.16
N VAL A 198 6.51 17.10 9.65
CA VAL A 198 5.87 15.88 10.16
C VAL A 198 6.39 15.55 11.55
N LEU A 199 5.47 15.15 12.43
CA LEU A 199 5.81 14.77 13.80
C LEU A 199 6.65 13.49 13.80
N PRO A 200 7.58 13.34 14.76
CA PRO A 200 8.18 12.05 15.04
C PRO A 200 7.09 11.01 15.32
N SER A 201 7.33 9.78 14.88
CA SER A 201 6.45 8.63 15.13
C SER A 201 6.09 8.49 16.60
N SER A 202 4.79 8.36 16.91
CA SER A 202 4.28 7.98 18.23
C SER A 202 4.40 6.48 18.50
N GLN A 203 5.54 5.85 18.18
CA GLN A 203 5.82 4.45 18.57
C GLN A 203 5.49 4.18 20.04
N THR A 204 5.70 5.20 20.89
CA THR A 204 5.31 5.22 22.29
C THR A 204 4.09 6.12 22.47
N PHE A 205 2.90 5.55 22.34
CA PHE A 205 1.68 6.17 22.84
C PHE A 205 1.59 5.90 24.35
N GLU A 206 1.47 6.96 25.14
CA GLU A 206 1.39 6.86 26.58
C GLU A 206 -0.06 7.05 27.03
N THR A 207 -0.67 5.98 27.51
CA THR A 207 -2.01 6.05 28.10
C THR A 207 -1.92 6.47 29.57
N ALA A 208 -3.05 6.87 30.15
CA ALA A 208 -3.13 7.19 31.57
C ALA A 208 -2.75 5.98 32.45
N TYR A 209 -3.19 4.77 32.10
CA TYR A 209 -2.85 3.56 32.84
C TYR A 209 -1.37 3.17 32.72
N LEU A 210 -0.76 3.33 31.53
CA LEU A 210 0.68 3.09 31.36
C LEU A 210 1.52 4.09 32.16
N THR A 211 1.08 5.35 32.22
CA THR A 211 1.73 6.38 33.04
C THR A 211 1.74 5.98 34.51
N GLN A 212 0.63 5.43 35.04
CA GLN A 212 0.55 4.94 36.42
C GLN A 212 1.39 3.69 36.66
N LEU A 213 1.48 2.78 35.68
CA LEU A 213 2.36 1.60 35.79
C LEU A 213 3.83 2.01 35.89
N LYS A 214 4.23 3.04 35.13
CA LYS A 214 5.60 3.58 35.15
C LYS A 214 5.99 4.28 36.45
N THR A 215 5.05 4.68 37.29
CA THR A 215 5.39 5.27 38.61
C THR A 215 5.74 4.22 39.65
N GLN A 216 5.53 2.93 39.37
CA GLN A 216 5.84 1.86 40.30
C GLN A 216 7.34 1.57 40.32
N ASN A 217 7.90 1.24 41.49
CA ASN A 217 9.35 1.09 41.67
C ASN A 217 9.82 -0.34 41.37
N THR A 218 8.93 -1.33 41.47
CA THR A 218 9.26 -2.73 41.22
C THR A 218 8.31 -3.37 40.21
N VAL A 219 8.78 -4.46 39.58
CA VAL A 219 7.95 -5.26 38.66
C VAL A 219 6.73 -5.83 39.39
N GLN A 220 6.86 -6.19 40.66
CA GLN A 220 5.75 -6.71 41.46
C GLN A 220 4.71 -5.62 41.76
N GLU A 221 5.13 -4.43 42.20
CA GLU A 221 4.21 -3.29 42.42
C GLU A 221 3.46 -2.92 41.13
N ALA A 222 4.17 -2.91 39.99
CA ALA A 222 3.53 -2.69 38.70
C ALA A 222 2.52 -3.79 38.37
N TYR A 223 2.83 -5.05 38.68
CA TYR A 223 1.94 -6.18 38.41
C TYR A 223 0.69 -6.15 39.31
N ASP A 224 0.86 -5.82 40.59
CA ASP A 224 -0.26 -5.66 41.53
C ASP A 224 -1.20 -4.52 41.07
N LEU A 225 -0.63 -3.40 40.60
CA LEU A 225 -1.41 -2.32 40.00
C LEU A 225 -2.11 -2.74 38.71
N TYR A 226 -1.46 -3.54 37.86
CA TYR A 226 -2.11 -4.13 36.68
C TYR A 226 -3.32 -4.97 37.07
N LEU A 227 -3.23 -5.78 38.13
CA LEU A 227 -4.36 -6.61 38.57
C LEU A 227 -5.55 -5.75 39.01
N GLU A 228 -5.32 -4.63 39.70
CA GLU A 228 -6.37 -3.66 40.05
C GLU A 228 -6.94 -2.97 38.79
N GLN A 229 -6.08 -2.45 37.91
CA GLN A 229 -6.48 -1.75 36.70
C GLN A 229 -7.27 -2.68 35.75
N ARG A 230 -6.88 -3.96 35.67
CA ARG A 230 -7.51 -4.96 34.80
C ARG A 230 -9.00 -5.10 35.07
N GLU A 231 -9.45 -5.00 36.32
CA GLU A 231 -10.88 -5.06 36.64
C GLU A 231 -11.67 -3.93 35.97
N ARG A 232 -11.07 -2.76 35.83
CA ARG A 232 -11.69 -1.57 35.23
C ARG A 232 -11.58 -1.54 33.70
N PHE A 233 -10.46 -2.03 33.18
CA PHE A 233 -10.12 -1.97 31.75
C PHE A 233 -10.31 -3.31 31.03
N TRP A 234 -10.95 -4.31 31.64
CA TRP A 234 -11.14 -5.64 31.04
C TRP A 234 -11.85 -5.61 29.67
N GLY A 235 -12.73 -4.62 29.44
CA GLY A 235 -13.42 -4.44 28.16
C GLY A 235 -12.61 -3.68 27.10
N ASP A 236 -11.51 -3.02 27.47
CA ASP A 236 -10.60 -2.36 26.52
C ASP A 236 -9.53 -3.36 26.11
N GLU A 237 -9.71 -4.05 24.99
CA GLU A 237 -8.78 -5.10 24.57
C GLU A 237 -7.38 -4.56 24.25
N ALA A 238 -7.27 -3.28 23.86
CA ALA A 238 -5.98 -2.65 23.61
C ALA A 238 -5.17 -2.51 24.91
N TYR A 239 -5.83 -2.31 26.05
CA TYR A 239 -5.17 -2.26 27.36
C TYR A 239 -4.31 -3.51 27.61
N LEU A 240 -4.82 -4.71 27.29
CA LEU A 240 -4.06 -5.95 27.48
C LEU A 240 -2.80 -6.00 26.60
N ILE A 241 -2.90 -5.52 25.35
CA ILE A 241 -1.76 -5.44 24.43
C ILE A 241 -0.72 -4.44 24.96
N ASP A 242 -1.15 -3.26 25.38
CA ASP A 242 -0.27 -2.20 25.87
C ASP A 242 0.44 -2.59 27.16
N VAL A 243 -0.27 -3.20 28.10
CA VAL A 243 0.33 -3.64 29.36
C VAL A 243 1.26 -4.84 29.14
N SER A 244 0.92 -5.76 28.24
CA SER A 244 1.86 -6.82 27.81
C SER A 244 3.14 -6.22 27.24
N ASP A 245 3.04 -5.20 26.37
CA ASP A 245 4.19 -4.47 25.82
C ASP A 245 5.01 -3.75 26.91
N TYR A 246 4.35 -3.21 27.93
CA TYR A 246 5.02 -2.60 29.08
C TYR A 246 5.87 -3.61 29.84
N PHE A 247 5.29 -4.75 30.26
CA PHE A 247 6.02 -5.79 30.99
C PHE A 247 7.08 -6.48 30.14
N ARG A 248 6.96 -6.50 28.80
CA ARG A 248 7.96 -7.11 27.91
C ARG A 248 9.38 -6.60 28.15
N LYS A 249 9.50 -5.32 28.53
CA LYS A 249 10.78 -4.65 28.74
C LYS A 249 11.52 -5.14 30.00
N THR A 250 10.80 -5.73 30.95
CA THR A 250 11.31 -6.07 32.28
C THR A 250 11.09 -7.54 32.65
N ASN A 251 10.00 -8.16 32.20
CA ASN A 251 9.61 -9.53 32.49
C ASN A 251 8.77 -10.15 31.35
N ASN A 252 9.42 -10.93 30.48
CA ASN A 252 8.76 -11.62 29.37
C ASN A 252 7.69 -12.64 29.81
N SER A 253 7.87 -13.30 30.95
CA SER A 253 6.90 -14.29 31.43
C SER A 253 5.57 -13.63 31.80
N LEU A 254 5.61 -12.52 32.54
CA LEU A 254 4.42 -11.75 32.88
C LEU A 254 3.79 -11.14 31.62
N ALA A 255 4.61 -10.58 30.73
CA ALA A 255 4.12 -10.04 29.47
C ALA A 255 3.33 -11.07 28.65
N ASN A 256 3.83 -12.31 28.55
CA ASN A 256 3.12 -13.40 27.87
C ASN A 256 1.83 -13.76 28.61
N GLN A 257 1.85 -13.94 29.93
CA GLN A 257 0.63 -14.21 30.71
C GLN A 257 -0.47 -13.16 30.47
N ILE A 258 -0.09 -11.88 30.39
CA ILE A 258 -1.02 -10.79 30.11
C ILE A 258 -1.57 -10.88 28.68
N ALA A 259 -0.72 -11.22 27.70
CA ALA A 259 -1.13 -11.43 26.32
C ALA A 259 -2.07 -12.63 26.13
N TYR A 260 -1.84 -13.75 26.83
CA TYR A 260 -2.73 -14.92 26.74
C TYR A 260 -4.12 -14.65 27.30
N ASN A 261 -4.27 -13.73 28.27
CA ASN A 261 -5.60 -13.28 28.67
C ASN A 261 -6.39 -12.73 27.48
N LEU A 262 -5.74 -12.13 26.46
CA LEU A 262 -6.42 -11.70 25.24
C LEU A 262 -6.76 -12.88 24.33
N ILE A 263 -5.83 -13.83 24.15
CA ILE A 263 -6.01 -14.99 23.27
C ILE A 263 -7.14 -15.91 23.75
N GLU A 264 -7.21 -16.15 25.05
CA GLU A 264 -8.13 -17.11 25.68
C GLU A 264 -9.54 -16.55 25.88
N ARG A 265 -9.77 -15.25 25.64
CA ARG A 265 -11.08 -14.61 25.80
C ARG A 265 -12.02 -14.97 24.67
N ASP A 266 -13.23 -15.41 25.01
CA ASP A 266 -14.30 -15.67 24.04
C ASP A 266 -14.70 -14.44 23.24
N GLU A 267 -14.76 -13.28 23.90
CA GLU A 267 -15.20 -12.00 23.33
C GLU A 267 -14.14 -11.31 22.46
N SER A 268 -12.95 -11.89 22.29
CA SER A 268 -11.86 -11.18 21.62
C SER A 268 -12.07 -10.95 20.14
N THR A 269 -11.88 -9.69 19.76
CA THR A 269 -12.14 -9.18 18.42
C THR A 269 -11.02 -9.55 17.45
N VAL A 270 -11.34 -9.55 16.14
CA VAL A 270 -10.33 -9.70 15.08
C VAL A 270 -9.25 -8.65 15.24
N ALA A 271 -9.64 -7.40 15.48
CA ALA A 271 -8.74 -6.27 15.59
C ALA A 271 -7.74 -6.40 16.75
N SER A 272 -8.16 -6.91 17.91
CA SER A 272 -7.27 -7.07 19.06
C SER A 272 -6.31 -8.26 18.88
N LEU A 273 -6.80 -9.42 18.45
CA LEU A 273 -5.95 -10.58 18.19
C LEU A 273 -4.93 -10.31 17.07
N ARG A 274 -5.36 -9.63 16.00
CA ARG A 274 -4.46 -9.19 14.93
C ARG A 274 -3.48 -8.14 15.42
N GLY A 275 -3.91 -7.19 16.24
CA GLY A 275 -3.03 -6.22 16.89
C GLY A 275 -1.91 -6.89 17.69
N LEU A 276 -2.26 -7.91 18.48
CA LEU A 276 -1.30 -8.73 19.23
C LEU A 276 -0.34 -9.48 18.30
N TYR A 277 -0.86 -10.14 17.26
CA TYR A 277 -0.05 -10.80 16.23
C TYR A 277 0.96 -9.84 15.59
N LEU A 278 0.52 -8.66 15.13
CA LEU A 278 1.37 -7.67 14.49
C LEU A 278 2.49 -7.18 15.42
N LYS A 279 2.16 -6.94 16.70
CA LYS A 279 3.13 -6.57 17.74
C LYS A 279 4.15 -7.69 17.97
N ALA A 280 3.67 -8.91 18.20
CA ALA A 280 4.51 -10.08 18.44
C ALA A 280 5.47 -10.36 17.28
N MET A 281 5.00 -10.26 16.03
CA MET A 281 5.82 -10.38 14.83
C MET A 281 6.96 -9.34 14.80
N ALA A 282 6.64 -8.06 15.01
CA ALA A 282 7.63 -6.99 14.99
C ALA A 282 8.63 -7.06 16.15
N GLN A 283 8.27 -7.73 17.25
CA GLN A 283 9.12 -7.94 18.41
C GLN A 283 9.95 -9.22 18.32
N GLY A 284 9.79 -10.02 17.26
CA GLY A 284 10.46 -11.31 17.10
C GLY A 284 9.94 -12.41 18.04
N ASN A 285 8.79 -12.21 18.69
CA ASN A 285 8.16 -13.22 19.55
C ASN A 285 7.25 -14.12 18.70
N TYR A 286 7.87 -14.95 17.85
CA TYR A 286 7.17 -15.74 16.86
C TYR A 286 6.25 -16.82 17.45
N SER A 287 6.56 -17.32 18.65
CA SER A 287 5.65 -18.23 19.38
C SER A 287 4.33 -17.53 19.74
N LEU A 288 4.37 -16.34 20.32
CA LEU A 288 3.16 -15.58 20.64
C LEU A 288 2.42 -15.13 19.38
N ALA A 289 3.15 -14.79 18.31
CA ALA A 289 2.55 -14.45 17.03
C ALA A 289 1.78 -15.64 16.44
N LEU A 290 2.35 -16.85 16.50
CA LEU A 290 1.70 -18.07 16.06
C LEU A 290 0.45 -18.38 16.87
N ASP A 291 0.49 -18.26 18.19
CA ASP A 291 -0.68 -18.49 19.03
C ASP A 291 -1.80 -17.46 18.77
N ALA A 292 -1.44 -16.19 18.58
CA ALA A 292 -2.41 -15.16 18.19
C ALA A 292 -2.99 -15.41 16.79
N ALA A 293 -2.19 -15.91 15.84
CA ALA A 293 -2.67 -16.25 14.49
C ALA A 293 -3.58 -17.49 14.50
N ASN A 294 -3.26 -18.51 15.30
CA ASN A 294 -4.14 -19.67 15.52
C ASN A 294 -5.49 -19.23 16.10
N ALA A 295 -5.49 -18.38 17.14
CA ALA A 295 -6.72 -17.88 17.74
C ALA A 295 -7.57 -17.07 16.74
N GLN A 296 -6.94 -16.27 15.87
CA GLN A 296 -7.65 -15.59 14.78
C GLN A 296 -8.27 -16.58 13.80
N PHE A 297 -7.53 -17.60 13.38
CA PHE A 297 -8.01 -18.61 12.44
C PHE A 297 -9.18 -19.42 13.02
N GLU A 298 -9.10 -19.83 14.28
CA GLU A 298 -10.13 -20.61 14.96
C GLU A 298 -11.42 -19.81 15.17
N LYS A 299 -11.31 -18.53 15.60
CA LYS A 299 -12.46 -17.67 15.88
C LYS A 299 -13.06 -17.03 14.63
N PHE A 300 -12.24 -16.79 13.60
CA PHE A 300 -12.62 -16.08 12.38
C PHE A 300 -12.20 -16.82 11.10
N PRO A 301 -12.65 -18.09 10.91
CA PRO A 301 -12.23 -18.92 9.78
C PRO A 301 -12.79 -18.45 8.42
N GLN A 302 -13.74 -17.50 8.42
CA GLN A 302 -14.33 -16.88 7.23
C GLN A 302 -13.50 -15.72 6.67
N ARG A 303 -12.47 -15.25 7.37
CA ARG A 303 -11.60 -14.16 6.91
C ARG A 303 -10.39 -14.73 6.18
N THR A 304 -10.17 -14.31 4.94
CA THR A 304 -9.04 -14.83 4.15
C THR A 304 -7.69 -14.48 4.77
N GLN A 305 -7.59 -13.34 5.44
CA GLN A 305 -6.36 -12.92 6.11
C GLN A 305 -5.91 -13.82 7.24
N SER A 306 -6.82 -14.49 7.96
CA SER A 306 -6.42 -15.37 9.07
C SER A 306 -5.57 -16.55 8.59
N TYR A 307 -5.82 -17.03 7.35
CA TYR A 307 -4.99 -18.05 6.70
C TYR A 307 -3.60 -17.53 6.37
N LEU A 308 -3.51 -16.29 5.87
CA LEU A 308 -2.22 -15.69 5.53
C LEU A 308 -1.39 -15.40 6.79
N ASP A 309 -1.99 -14.81 7.82
CA ASP A 309 -1.33 -14.55 9.10
C ASP A 309 -0.80 -15.85 9.71
N LEU A 310 -1.60 -16.92 9.66
CA LEU A 310 -1.20 -18.24 10.13
C LEU A 310 -0.01 -18.78 9.33
N ALA A 311 -0.04 -18.67 8.00
CA ALA A 311 1.07 -19.11 7.15
C ALA A 311 2.37 -18.35 7.46
N LEU A 312 2.28 -17.02 7.58
CA LEU A 312 3.42 -16.16 7.90
C LEU A 312 3.96 -16.41 9.30
N ALA A 313 3.07 -16.70 10.27
CA ALA A 313 3.48 -17.06 11.63
C ALA A 313 4.22 -18.40 11.66
N TYR A 314 3.75 -19.42 10.93
CA TYR A 314 4.48 -20.69 10.78
C TYR A 314 5.86 -20.48 10.17
N VAL A 315 5.96 -19.70 9.08
CA VAL A 315 7.25 -19.38 8.45
C VAL A 315 8.20 -18.70 9.45
N ALA A 316 7.71 -17.70 10.20
CA ALA A 316 8.51 -16.97 11.18
C ALA A 316 8.93 -17.86 12.36
N ASN A 317 8.10 -18.82 12.76
CA ASN A 317 8.40 -19.79 13.80
C ASN A 317 9.32 -20.94 13.33
N GLY A 318 9.62 -21.02 12.04
CA GLY A 318 10.56 -21.98 11.45
C GLY A 318 9.90 -23.20 10.78
N ASP A 319 8.58 -23.27 10.77
CA ASP A 319 7.77 -24.32 10.15
C ASP A 319 7.56 -24.05 8.65
N PHE A 320 8.68 -23.93 7.92
CA PHE A 320 8.71 -23.43 6.54
C PHE A 320 7.83 -24.21 5.57
N GLN A 321 7.79 -25.54 5.66
CA GLN A 321 6.98 -26.36 4.76
C GLN A 321 5.50 -26.14 4.98
N LEU A 322 5.07 -26.07 6.25
CA LEU A 322 3.67 -25.86 6.59
C LEU A 322 3.21 -24.47 6.14
N GLY A 323 4.06 -23.45 6.36
CA GLY A 323 3.83 -22.12 5.81
C GLY A 323 3.71 -22.11 4.29
N LEU A 324 4.61 -22.81 3.58
CA LEU A 324 4.56 -22.94 2.13
C LEU A 324 3.26 -23.59 1.64
N ASP A 325 2.81 -24.67 2.28
CA ASP A 325 1.62 -25.40 1.89
C ASP A 325 0.36 -24.52 2.03
N ILE A 326 0.26 -23.73 3.10
CA ILE A 326 -0.86 -22.78 3.29
C ILE A 326 -0.77 -21.66 2.26
N LEU A 327 0.40 -21.05 2.05
CA LEU A 327 0.58 -19.99 1.04
C LEU A 327 0.21 -20.47 -0.37
N ALA A 328 0.65 -21.67 -0.75
CA ALA A 328 0.30 -22.26 -2.05
C ALA A 328 -1.21 -22.49 -2.19
N GLY A 329 -1.87 -22.92 -1.11
CA GLY A 329 -3.33 -23.05 -1.05
C GLY A 329 -4.08 -21.71 -1.15
N ILE A 330 -3.49 -20.61 -0.66
CA ILE A 330 -4.01 -19.25 -0.84
C ILE A 330 -3.84 -18.81 -2.30
N GLU A 331 -2.62 -18.95 -2.85
CA GLU A 331 -2.26 -18.53 -4.22
C GLU A 331 -3.13 -19.21 -5.29
N ASN A 332 -3.46 -20.49 -5.10
CA ASN A 332 -4.30 -21.24 -6.04
C ASN A 332 -5.80 -21.27 -5.66
N GLY A 333 -6.18 -20.67 -4.52
CA GLY A 333 -7.54 -20.65 -4.00
C GLY A 333 -8.09 -21.99 -3.50
N SER A 334 -7.25 -23.02 -3.32
CA SER A 334 -7.69 -24.36 -2.91
C SER A 334 -7.81 -24.54 -1.40
N ILE A 335 -7.28 -23.61 -0.60
CA ILE A 335 -7.20 -23.79 0.87
C ILE A 335 -8.59 -23.80 1.53
N ASN A 336 -9.54 -23.01 1.03
CA ASN A 336 -10.94 -23.06 1.42
C ASN A 336 -11.83 -22.66 0.24
N PRO A 337 -12.58 -23.59 -0.36
CA PRO A 337 -13.36 -23.33 -1.57
C PRO A 337 -14.57 -22.41 -1.35
N ASN A 338 -14.92 -22.10 -0.10
CA ASN A 338 -16.02 -21.21 0.23
C ASN A 338 -15.60 -19.74 0.36
N LEU A 339 -14.30 -19.44 0.25
CA LEU A 339 -13.75 -18.09 0.40
C LEU A 339 -13.06 -17.64 -0.89
N ASP A 340 -13.08 -16.33 -1.14
CA ASP A 340 -12.43 -15.71 -2.29
C ASP A 340 -11.05 -15.17 -1.89
N PHE A 341 -9.99 -15.92 -2.22
CA PHE A 341 -8.61 -15.54 -1.95
C PHE A 341 -8.00 -14.64 -3.03
N SER A 342 -8.73 -14.23 -4.07
CA SER A 342 -8.17 -13.48 -5.22
C SER A 342 -7.36 -12.25 -4.79
N ALA A 343 -7.83 -11.55 -3.75
CA ALA A 343 -7.16 -10.46 -3.10
C ALA A 343 -5.74 -10.83 -2.62
N LEU A 344 -5.58 -11.98 -1.98
CA LEU A 344 -4.32 -12.41 -1.35
C LEU A 344 -3.40 -13.19 -2.31
N GLN A 345 -3.84 -13.55 -3.51
CA GLN A 345 -3.06 -14.42 -4.41
C GLN A 345 -1.69 -13.82 -4.78
N LYS A 346 -1.64 -12.54 -5.16
CA LYS A 346 -0.35 -11.89 -5.50
C LYS A 346 0.57 -11.81 -4.27
N ILE A 347 0.01 -11.56 -3.09
CA ILE A 347 0.78 -11.52 -1.84
C ILE A 347 1.35 -12.90 -1.55
N ALA A 348 0.52 -13.94 -1.62
CA ALA A 348 0.96 -15.31 -1.41
C ALA A 348 2.05 -15.72 -2.42
N ASP A 349 1.93 -15.36 -3.71
CA ASP A 349 2.98 -15.58 -4.71
C ASP A 349 4.31 -14.91 -4.30
N ASN A 350 4.26 -13.65 -3.87
CA ASN A 350 5.45 -12.92 -3.40
C ASN A 350 6.08 -13.59 -2.17
N GLU A 351 5.27 -14.01 -1.20
CA GLU A 351 5.74 -14.72 0.01
C GLU A 351 6.31 -16.11 -0.29
N ILE A 352 5.70 -16.87 -1.21
CA ILE A 352 6.22 -18.16 -1.68
C ILE A 352 7.60 -17.96 -2.30
N ARG A 353 7.75 -16.98 -3.19
CA ARG A 353 9.04 -16.68 -3.84
C ARG A 353 10.11 -16.28 -2.85
N HIS A 354 9.77 -15.46 -1.86
CA HIS A 354 10.68 -15.07 -0.79
C HIS A 354 11.12 -16.29 0.03
N LEU A 355 10.16 -17.10 0.48
CA LEU A 355 10.38 -18.31 1.26
C LEU A 355 11.28 -19.30 0.52
N VAL A 356 11.01 -19.57 -0.76
CA VAL A 356 11.85 -20.43 -1.61
C VAL A 356 13.24 -19.84 -1.75
N GLY A 357 13.37 -18.54 -2.00
CA GLY A 357 14.66 -17.85 -2.12
C GLY A 357 15.54 -17.97 -0.87
N LYS A 358 14.95 -17.94 0.32
CA LYS A 358 15.67 -18.00 1.61
C LYS A 358 15.87 -19.41 2.15
N HIS A 359 14.93 -20.32 1.89
CA HIS A 359 14.83 -21.60 2.59
C HIS A 359 14.69 -22.80 1.65
N LYS A 360 15.08 -22.67 0.38
CA LYS A 360 15.00 -23.74 -0.65
C LYS A 360 15.33 -25.16 -0.17
N ALA A 361 16.39 -25.31 0.63
CA ALA A 361 16.86 -26.61 1.11
C ALA A 361 15.93 -27.29 2.13
N LYS A 362 14.96 -26.57 2.68
CA LYS A 362 14.00 -27.04 3.71
C LYS A 362 12.59 -27.27 3.14
N LEU A 363 12.42 -27.18 1.81
CA LEU A 363 11.11 -27.15 1.16
C LEU A 363 10.97 -28.28 0.13
N ASP A 364 9.80 -28.89 0.07
CA ASP A 364 9.32 -29.67 -1.07
C ASP A 364 8.75 -28.73 -2.13
N LEU A 365 9.44 -28.65 -3.27
CA LEU A 365 9.10 -27.75 -4.36
C LEU A 365 8.29 -28.45 -5.48
N SER A 366 7.95 -29.73 -5.32
CA SER A 366 7.34 -30.55 -6.38
C SER A 366 6.01 -30.02 -6.90
N LYS A 367 5.28 -29.27 -6.07
CA LYS A 367 3.98 -28.67 -6.38
C LYS A 367 4.06 -27.21 -6.87
N LEU A 368 5.25 -26.61 -6.88
CA LEU A 368 5.42 -25.21 -7.24
C LEU A 368 5.65 -25.02 -8.74
N LYS A 369 5.12 -23.91 -9.27
CA LYS A 369 5.36 -23.45 -10.64
C LYS A 369 6.78 -22.89 -10.77
N VAL A 370 7.33 -22.91 -11.98
CA VAL A 370 8.69 -22.38 -12.26
C VAL A 370 8.86 -20.92 -11.80
N GLN A 371 7.81 -20.11 -11.94
CA GLN A 371 7.83 -18.70 -11.52
C GLN A 371 8.11 -18.53 -10.01
N HIS A 372 7.72 -19.49 -9.17
CA HIS A 372 7.93 -19.45 -7.72
C HIS A 372 9.40 -19.64 -7.31
N LEU A 373 10.25 -20.09 -8.23
CA LEU A 373 11.63 -20.45 -7.92
C LEU A 373 12.57 -19.24 -7.84
N THR A 374 12.08 -18.05 -8.19
CA THR A 374 12.86 -16.80 -8.20
C THR A 374 12.02 -15.64 -7.66
N ALA A 375 12.55 -14.95 -6.66
CA ALA A 375 12.02 -13.67 -6.18
C ALA A 375 12.53 -12.51 -7.05
N PRO A 376 11.73 -11.45 -7.26
CA PRO A 376 12.19 -10.23 -7.91
C PRO A 376 13.27 -9.55 -7.07
N ALA A 377 14.23 -8.90 -7.75
CA ALA A 377 15.25 -8.10 -7.09
C ALA A 377 14.79 -6.64 -7.04
N LEU A 378 14.49 -6.14 -5.84
CA LEU A 378 14.00 -4.77 -5.62
C LEU A 378 14.94 -3.98 -4.71
N ASP A 379 14.86 -2.65 -4.75
CA ASP A 379 15.60 -1.80 -3.80
C ASP A 379 14.92 -1.77 -2.43
N ALA A 380 13.58 -1.71 -2.42
CA ALA A 380 12.79 -1.98 -1.22
C ALA A 380 11.42 -2.61 -1.55
N ARG A 381 10.98 -3.56 -0.72
CA ARG A 381 9.59 -4.05 -0.65
C ARG A 381 9.01 -3.60 0.68
N ILE A 382 7.91 -2.88 0.66
CA ILE A 382 7.30 -2.27 1.84
C ILE A 382 5.90 -2.83 2.00
N ILE A 383 5.57 -3.35 3.18
CA ILE A 383 4.27 -3.91 3.50
C ILE A 383 3.69 -3.14 4.68
N PHE A 384 2.46 -2.68 4.53
CA PHE A 384 1.67 -2.10 5.60
C PHE A 384 0.56 -3.07 5.98
N ASP A 385 0.59 -3.59 7.20
CA ASP A 385 -0.49 -4.38 7.79
C ASP A 385 -1.22 -3.53 8.83
N TRP A 386 -2.55 -3.58 8.87
CA TRP A 386 -3.32 -2.93 9.93
C TRP A 386 -4.25 -3.90 10.64
N SER A 387 -4.45 -3.67 11.94
CA SER A 387 -5.24 -4.57 12.78
C SER A 387 -6.75 -4.41 12.61
N ASN A 388 -7.24 -3.17 12.49
CA ASN A 388 -8.66 -2.80 12.50
C ASN A 388 -9.06 -2.32 11.09
N THR A 389 -9.95 -3.04 10.41
CA THR A 389 -10.44 -2.68 9.05
C THR A 389 -11.29 -1.42 9.02
N ASP A 390 -11.76 -0.97 10.18
CA ASP A 390 -12.53 0.26 10.32
C ASP A 390 -11.66 1.53 10.46
N GLY A 391 -10.37 1.37 10.72
CA GLY A 391 -9.43 2.48 10.83
C GLY A 391 -9.09 3.09 9.48
N GLU A 392 -9.36 4.38 9.30
CA GLU A 392 -9.04 5.15 8.10
C GLU A 392 -7.74 5.92 8.27
N PHE A 393 -6.88 5.92 7.26
CA PHE A 393 -5.60 6.60 7.27
C PHE A 393 -5.06 6.91 5.87
N GLU A 394 -4.09 7.81 5.81
CA GLU A 394 -3.35 8.18 4.59
C GLU A 394 -1.87 7.81 4.76
N LEU A 395 -1.26 7.28 3.71
CA LEU A 395 0.18 7.02 3.60
C LEU A 395 0.81 7.96 2.57
N GLN A 396 1.56 8.95 3.03
CA GLN A 396 2.26 9.89 2.15
C GLN A 396 3.70 9.42 1.92
N PHE A 397 4.03 9.11 0.66
CA PHE A 397 5.36 8.70 0.23
C PHE A 397 6.09 9.92 -0.33
N VAL A 398 7.07 10.40 0.41
CA VAL A 398 7.94 11.51 0.01
C VAL A 398 9.26 10.94 -0.51
N ASN A 399 9.60 11.31 -1.73
CA ASN A 399 10.84 10.90 -2.36
C ASN A 399 12.04 11.80 -1.93
N PRO A 400 13.29 11.41 -2.27
CA PRO A 400 14.49 12.20 -2.00
C PRO A 400 14.46 13.63 -2.58
N SER A 401 13.68 13.87 -3.64
CA SER A 401 13.48 15.19 -4.26
C SER A 401 12.39 16.03 -3.57
N LYS A 402 11.88 15.61 -2.41
CA LYS A 402 10.79 16.25 -1.65
C LYS A 402 9.49 16.38 -2.44
N ARG A 403 9.25 15.48 -3.39
CA ARG A 403 7.95 15.31 -4.04
C ARG A 403 7.24 14.15 -3.39
N PHE A 404 5.91 14.23 -3.33
CA PHE A 404 5.14 13.19 -2.67
C PHE A 404 3.94 12.73 -3.51
N PHE A 405 3.51 11.51 -3.22
CA PHE A 405 2.17 11.01 -3.50
C PHE A 405 1.55 10.52 -2.19
N THR A 406 0.21 10.54 -2.12
CA THR A 406 -0.54 10.00 -0.99
C THR A 406 -1.37 8.81 -1.46
N TRP A 407 -1.21 7.69 -0.78
CA TRP A 407 -2.12 6.56 -0.86
C TRP A 407 -3.15 6.66 0.26
N GLU A 408 -4.40 6.36 -0.04
CA GLU A 408 -5.52 6.57 0.86
C GLU A 408 -6.19 5.24 1.20
N HIS A 409 -6.38 4.98 2.50
CA HIS A 409 -7.26 3.94 3.02
C HIS A 409 -8.40 4.63 3.76
N ASN A 410 -9.45 4.99 3.02
CA ASN A 410 -10.61 5.68 3.57
C ASN A 410 -11.84 5.47 2.68
N SER A 411 -12.99 5.95 3.15
CA SER A 411 -14.29 5.80 2.49
C SER A 411 -14.41 6.45 1.10
N LYS A 412 -13.41 7.23 0.63
CA LYS A 412 -13.37 7.71 -0.76
C LYS A 412 -13.08 6.58 -1.75
N ASP A 413 -12.34 5.54 -1.34
CA ASP A 413 -12.17 4.31 -2.12
C ASP A 413 -13.19 3.25 -1.70
N GLU A 414 -14.47 3.55 -1.93
CA GLU A 414 -15.60 2.69 -1.56
C GLU A 414 -15.42 1.23 -2.04
N LYS A 415 -14.89 1.05 -3.25
CA LYS A 415 -14.75 -0.27 -3.86
C LYS A 415 -13.76 -1.14 -3.11
N ARG A 416 -12.58 -0.59 -2.81
CA ARG A 416 -11.56 -1.28 -2.03
C ARG A 416 -12.11 -1.65 -0.67
N ILE A 417 -12.71 -0.69 0.01
CA ILE A 417 -13.23 -0.87 1.36
C ILE A 417 -14.35 -1.93 1.40
N GLN A 418 -15.20 -2.00 0.38
CA GLN A 418 -16.20 -3.07 0.26
C GLN A 418 -15.56 -4.44 0.06
N ASP A 419 -14.51 -4.53 -0.77
CA ASP A 419 -13.80 -5.77 -1.04
C ASP A 419 -13.04 -6.28 0.20
N GLU A 420 -12.40 -5.39 0.95
CA GLU A 420 -11.75 -5.69 2.23
C GLU A 420 -12.74 -6.23 3.27
N LEU A 421 -13.91 -5.60 3.39
CA LEU A 421 -14.95 -6.06 4.31
C LEU A 421 -15.53 -7.42 3.92
N LEU A 422 -15.72 -7.65 2.61
CA LEU A 422 -16.27 -8.90 2.08
C LEU A 422 -15.30 -10.07 2.25
N ASN A 423 -14.03 -9.86 1.92
CA ASN A 423 -13.02 -10.93 1.88
C ASN A 423 -12.18 -11.00 3.17
N GLY A 424 -12.22 -9.96 4.00
CA GLY A 424 -11.59 -9.90 5.31
C GLY A 424 -10.07 -9.79 5.28
N TYR A 425 -9.51 -8.91 4.43
CA TYR A 425 -8.07 -8.61 4.36
C TYR A 425 -7.75 -7.16 4.70
N ASN A 426 -6.52 -6.92 5.16
CA ASN A 426 -6.09 -5.66 5.75
C ASN A 426 -4.57 -5.51 5.72
N GLN A 427 -4.04 -5.53 4.50
CA GLN A 427 -2.66 -5.18 4.20
C GLN A 427 -2.54 -4.53 2.83
N GLU A 428 -1.43 -3.83 2.59
CA GLU A 428 -1.05 -3.31 1.29
C GLU A 428 0.45 -3.43 1.10
N GLU A 429 0.88 -3.71 -0.13
CA GLU A 429 2.29 -3.84 -0.50
C GLU A 429 2.67 -2.77 -1.52
N PHE A 430 3.85 -2.19 -1.33
CA PHE A 430 4.46 -1.20 -2.20
C PHE A 430 5.88 -1.63 -2.57
N GLU A 431 6.24 -1.42 -3.82
CA GLU A 431 7.56 -1.79 -4.36
C GLU A 431 8.33 -0.52 -4.73
N ILE A 432 9.60 -0.43 -4.33
CA ILE A 432 10.54 0.58 -4.81
C ILE A 432 11.63 -0.15 -5.59
N ASP A 433 11.63 0.06 -6.90
CA ASP A 433 12.60 -0.50 -7.83
C ASP A 433 13.12 0.61 -8.74
N GLY A 434 14.46 0.73 -8.85
CA GLY A 434 15.14 1.54 -9.85
C GLY A 434 14.60 2.96 -10.04
N GLY A 435 15.14 3.94 -9.32
CA GLY A 435 14.75 5.34 -9.52
C GLY A 435 15.53 6.30 -8.65
N ASP A 436 14.86 6.88 -7.65
CA ASP A 436 15.46 7.80 -6.70
C ASP A 436 16.32 7.07 -5.67
N LYS A 437 17.64 7.25 -5.78
CA LYS A 437 18.58 6.89 -4.72
C LYS A 437 18.51 7.92 -3.60
N GLY A 438 18.41 7.46 -2.37
CA GLY A 438 18.42 8.30 -1.19
C GLY A 438 17.27 7.99 -0.25
N GLN A 439 16.97 8.96 0.61
CA GLN A 439 16.03 8.76 1.70
C GLN A 439 14.59 9.08 1.27
N TRP A 440 13.76 8.05 1.30
CA TRP A 440 12.31 8.14 1.26
C TRP A 440 11.75 8.36 2.66
N LEU A 441 10.74 9.21 2.79
CA LEU A 441 9.96 9.35 4.02
C LEU A 441 8.56 8.83 3.73
N ILE A 442 8.06 7.95 4.61
CA ILE A 442 6.67 7.51 4.54
C ILE A 442 5.98 8.01 5.79
N ASN A 443 5.04 8.93 5.63
CA ASN A 443 4.26 9.53 6.71
C ASN A 443 2.89 8.85 6.76
N VAL A 444 2.33 8.73 7.96
CA VAL A 444 0.96 8.25 8.17
C VAL A 444 0.13 9.35 8.83
N LYS A 445 -1.09 9.53 8.35
CA LYS A 445 -2.09 10.40 8.97
C LYS A 445 -3.33 9.60 9.31
N TYR A 446 -3.68 9.54 10.59
CA TYR A 446 -4.88 8.82 11.03
C TYR A 446 -6.11 9.71 10.87
N LEU A 447 -7.15 9.20 10.21
CA LEU A 447 -8.40 9.92 9.95
C LEU A 447 -9.50 9.55 10.96
N GLY A 448 -9.32 8.47 11.72
CA GLY A 448 -10.29 7.98 12.70
C GLY A 448 -10.83 6.61 12.30
N ASN A 449 -11.83 6.15 13.03
CA ASN A 449 -12.59 4.96 12.66
C ASN A 449 -13.84 5.40 11.89
N ARG A 450 -14.13 4.69 10.80
CA ARG A 450 -15.29 4.97 9.95
C ARG A 450 -16.61 4.69 10.67
N THR A 451 -16.71 3.62 11.45
CA THR A 451 -17.91 3.35 12.24
C THR A 451 -17.97 4.28 13.45
N LYS A 452 -19.02 5.11 13.48
CA LYS A 452 -19.24 6.07 14.56
C LYS A 452 -19.37 5.35 15.91
N GLY A 453 -18.51 5.75 16.85
CA GLY A 453 -18.47 5.19 18.21
C GLY A 453 -17.51 4.01 18.37
N ASN A 454 -16.94 3.49 17.28
CA ASN A 454 -15.81 2.57 17.37
C ASN A 454 -14.58 3.35 17.84
N THR A 455 -14.05 2.99 19.00
CA THR A 455 -12.84 3.60 19.59
C THR A 455 -11.65 2.64 19.61
N ALA A 456 -11.77 1.46 19.01
CA ALA A 456 -10.69 0.50 18.93
C ALA A 456 -9.49 1.12 18.17
N PRO A 457 -8.27 1.09 18.74
CA PRO A 457 -7.12 1.64 18.06
C PRO A 457 -6.74 0.79 16.86
N THR A 458 -6.10 1.41 15.88
CA THR A 458 -5.53 0.69 14.74
C THR A 458 -4.03 0.54 14.94
N PHE A 459 -3.55 -0.69 15.06
CA PHE A 459 -2.12 -0.99 15.04
C PHE A 459 -1.68 -1.15 13.59
N LEU A 460 -0.87 -0.22 13.11
CA LEU A 460 -0.27 -0.24 11.77
C LEU A 460 1.16 -0.77 11.86
N LYS A 461 1.41 -1.97 11.35
CA LYS A 461 2.75 -2.54 11.21
C LYS A 461 3.30 -2.19 9.83
N CYS A 462 4.47 -1.56 9.79
CA CYS A 462 5.26 -1.36 8.60
C CYS A 462 6.40 -2.37 8.59
N THR A 463 6.52 -3.12 7.50
CA THR A 463 7.61 -4.05 7.22
C THR A 463 8.37 -3.55 6.00
N VAL A 464 9.68 -3.37 6.11
CA VAL A 464 10.55 -2.96 5.00
C VAL A 464 11.62 -4.02 4.77
N TYR A 465 11.56 -4.67 3.62
CA TYR A 465 12.67 -5.45 3.10
C TYR A 465 13.53 -4.55 2.23
N TYR A 466 14.76 -4.28 2.65
CA TYR A 466 15.74 -3.57 1.84
C TYR A 466 16.53 -4.56 1.01
N ASN A 467 16.87 -4.22 -0.23
CA ASN A 467 17.57 -5.11 -1.16
C ASN A 467 16.83 -6.46 -1.31
N TYR A 468 15.50 -6.40 -1.43
CA TYR A 468 14.65 -7.59 -1.50
C TYR A 468 15.07 -8.52 -2.63
N GLY A 469 15.17 -9.82 -2.35
CA GLY A 469 15.63 -10.84 -3.29
C GLY A 469 17.15 -10.86 -3.54
N LYS A 470 17.92 -9.93 -2.94
CA LYS A 470 19.39 -9.85 -3.08
C LYS A 470 20.11 -10.51 -1.89
N PRO A 471 21.39 -10.93 -2.02
CA PRO A 471 22.13 -11.58 -0.93
C PRO A 471 22.30 -10.72 0.34
N ASN A 472 22.29 -9.40 0.20
CA ASN A 472 22.41 -8.42 1.28
C ASN A 472 21.04 -7.87 1.73
N GLU A 473 19.97 -8.62 1.53
CA GLU A 473 18.65 -8.26 2.02
C GLU A 473 18.64 -8.10 3.54
N ARG A 474 17.96 -7.07 4.04
CA ARG A 474 17.70 -6.88 5.46
C ARG A 474 16.25 -6.49 5.71
N LEU A 475 15.74 -6.83 6.88
CA LEU A 475 14.38 -6.57 7.32
C LEU A 475 14.37 -5.49 8.41
N GLU A 476 13.40 -4.59 8.33
CA GLU A 476 13.05 -3.67 9.42
C GLU A 476 11.54 -3.71 9.64
N GLN A 477 11.11 -3.78 10.90
CA GLN A 477 9.70 -3.84 11.27
C GLN A 477 9.40 -2.84 12.37
N LYS A 478 8.22 -2.24 12.28
CA LYS A 478 7.77 -1.23 13.24
C LYS A 478 6.25 -1.25 13.34
N VAL A 479 5.73 -1.16 14.56
CA VAL A 479 4.29 -0.99 14.80
C VAL A 479 4.01 0.38 15.36
N ILE A 480 3.00 1.04 14.83
CA ILE A 480 2.51 2.36 15.23
C ILE A 480 1.07 2.19 15.68
N ARG A 481 0.73 2.83 16.81
CA ARG A 481 -0.66 2.87 17.28
C ARG A 481 -1.33 4.14 16.78
N LEU A 482 -2.21 4.01 15.80
CA LEU A 482 -3.03 5.09 15.31
C LEU A 482 -4.18 5.33 16.30
N HIS A 483 -4.16 6.50 16.94
CA HIS A 483 -5.06 6.83 18.06
C HIS A 483 -5.56 8.28 18.05
N GLN A 484 -4.80 9.21 17.46
CA GLN A 484 -5.14 10.64 17.44
C GLN A 484 -5.56 11.06 16.04
N ILE A 485 -6.84 11.41 15.86
CA ILE A 485 -7.39 11.88 14.59
C ILE A 485 -6.65 13.14 14.12
N GLY A 486 -6.31 13.17 12.83
CA GLY A 486 -5.60 14.27 12.17
C GLY A 486 -4.12 14.34 12.47
N ARG A 487 -3.58 13.48 13.35
CA ARG A 487 -2.15 13.42 13.63
C ARG A 487 -1.42 12.82 12.43
N GLU A 488 -0.52 13.60 11.86
CA GLU A 488 0.44 13.16 10.85
C GLU A 488 1.81 12.90 11.47
N GLU A 489 2.35 11.72 11.26
CA GLU A 489 3.62 11.30 11.84
C GLU A 489 4.44 10.40 10.92
N LEU A 490 5.75 10.41 11.12
CA LEU A 490 6.66 9.61 10.30
C LEU A 490 6.48 8.12 10.60
N ALA A 491 6.02 7.35 9.63
CA ALA A 491 5.90 5.91 9.76
C ALA A 491 7.28 5.24 9.67
N VAL A 492 7.99 5.42 8.56
CA VAL A 492 9.31 4.81 8.33
C VAL A 492 10.17 5.67 7.41
N ARG A 493 11.49 5.53 7.53
CA ARG A 493 12.46 6.07 6.57
C ARG A 493 13.01 4.91 5.76
N VAL A 494 12.96 5.00 4.44
CA VAL A 494 13.50 3.94 3.56
C VAL A 494 14.68 4.52 2.80
N LEU A 495 15.88 3.99 3.06
CA LEU A 495 17.09 4.37 2.35
C LEU A 495 17.35 3.39 1.20
N THR A 496 17.22 3.87 -0.03
CA THR A 496 17.58 3.13 -1.25
C THR A 496 19.01 3.48 -1.67
N GLN A 497 19.76 2.50 -2.20
CA GLN A 497 21.20 2.62 -2.52
C GLN A 497 21.52 2.66 -4.01
#